data_AF-A0A7S3Q1T5-F1
#
_entry.id   AF-A0A7S3Q1T5-F1
#
_cell.length_a   1.000
_cell.length_b   1.000
_cell.length_c   1.000
_cell.angle_alpha   90.00
_cell.angle_beta   90.00
_cell.angle_gamma   90.00
#
_symmetry.space_group_name_H-M   'P 1'
#
loop_
_entity.id
_entity.type
_entity.pdbx_description
1 polymer ?
#
loop_
_entity_poly.entity_id
_entity_poly.type
_entity_poly.pdbx_seq_one_letter_code
_entity_poly.pdbx_strand_id
1 'polypeptide(L)'
;GIFLPGDIDLSGTKFSDIGSGFAAVSNIPSAGLAQLVLFVGALELGFMKDIEGTGNEFVGDFRNGFIDYGWDSFDEETKLNKRAIELNQGRAAQMGLLGLMVHDQLGNVDQFFP
;
A
#
# COMPACT_ATOMS: atom_id res chain seq x y z
N GLY A 1 -18.62 6.25 1.75
CA GLY A 1 -17.36 5.60 2.16
C GLY A 1 -17.04 5.90 3.61
N ILE A 2 -15.91 5.42 4.09
CA ILE A 2 -15.35 5.72 5.42
C ILE A 2 -14.22 6.75 5.22
N PHE A 3 -14.28 7.89 5.90
CA PHE A 3 -13.32 8.99 5.74
C PHE A 3 -12.74 9.41 7.09
N LEU A 4 -11.52 9.96 7.08
CA LEU A 4 -10.98 10.68 8.24
C LEU A 4 -11.83 11.95 8.48
N PRO A 5 -12.11 12.31 9.75
CA PRO A 5 -12.79 13.56 10.04
C PRO A 5 -11.86 14.76 9.80
N GLY A 6 -12.45 15.92 9.47
CA GLY A 6 -11.71 17.18 9.33
C GLY A 6 -11.18 17.46 7.92
N ASP A 7 -10.26 18.42 7.87
CA ASP A 7 -9.70 18.94 6.63
C ASP A 7 -8.31 18.32 6.37
N ILE A 8 -7.99 18.02 5.11
CA ILE A 8 -6.68 17.47 4.70
C ILE A 8 -5.58 18.54 4.68
N ASP A 9 -5.98 19.80 4.59
CA ASP A 9 -5.10 20.96 4.53
C ASP A 9 -5.64 22.13 5.38
N LEU A 10 -4.88 23.22 5.43
CA LEU A 10 -5.26 24.44 6.15
C LEU A 10 -6.21 25.35 5.35
N SER A 11 -6.50 25.03 4.09
CA SER A 11 -7.43 25.78 3.23
C SER A 11 -8.88 25.30 3.35
N GLY A 12 -9.14 24.22 4.09
CA GLY A 12 -10.47 23.74 4.40
C GLY A 12 -11.00 22.63 3.49
N THR A 13 -10.13 22.01 2.67
CA THR A 13 -10.50 20.87 1.83
C THR A 13 -10.78 19.65 2.73
N LYS A 14 -11.97 19.04 2.67
CA LYS A 14 -12.30 17.89 3.54
C LYS A 14 -11.86 16.57 2.92
N PHE A 15 -11.52 15.59 3.76
CA PHE A 15 -11.28 14.22 3.30
C PHE A 15 -12.49 13.60 2.59
N SER A 16 -13.71 13.98 2.99
CA SER A 16 -14.95 13.55 2.33
C SER A 16 -15.09 14.07 0.90
N ASP A 17 -14.43 15.18 0.58
CA ASP A 17 -14.62 15.88 -0.70
C ASP A 17 -13.67 15.34 -1.78
N ILE A 18 -12.64 14.58 -1.38
CA ILE A 18 -11.65 13.98 -2.30
C ILE A 18 -12.27 12.90 -3.20
N GLY A 19 -13.20 12.10 -2.65
CA GLY A 19 -13.81 10.97 -3.35
C GLY A 19 -12.93 9.72 -3.40
N SER A 20 -13.11 8.90 -4.44
CA SER A 20 -12.41 7.63 -4.66
C SER A 20 -12.03 7.43 -6.14
N GLY A 21 -11.27 6.38 -6.44
CA GLY A 21 -10.82 6.07 -7.80
C GLY A 21 -9.75 7.04 -8.31
N PHE A 22 -9.56 7.10 -9.62
CA PHE A 22 -8.56 7.99 -10.24
C PHE A 22 -8.88 9.47 -10.05
N ALA A 23 -10.17 9.84 -9.96
CA ALA A 23 -10.58 11.22 -9.73
C ALA A 23 -10.06 11.76 -8.39
N ALA A 24 -9.93 10.90 -7.37
CA ALA A 24 -9.37 11.28 -6.07
C ALA A 24 -7.96 11.85 -6.17
N VAL A 25 -7.12 11.30 -7.05
CA VAL A 25 -5.73 11.78 -7.23
C VAL A 25 -5.69 13.24 -7.70
N SER A 26 -6.63 13.62 -8.57
CA SER A 26 -6.76 14.99 -9.07
C SER A 26 -7.34 15.96 -8.05
N ASN A 27 -8.07 15.46 -7.05
CA ASN A 27 -8.70 16.26 -6.00
C ASN A 27 -7.77 16.50 -4.81
N ILE A 28 -6.67 15.76 -4.69
CA ILE A 28 -5.65 15.98 -3.64
C ILE A 28 -4.89 17.29 -3.95
N PRO A 29 -4.67 18.17 -2.95
CA PRO A 29 -3.82 19.35 -3.12
C PRO A 29 -2.43 18.98 -3.68
N SER A 30 -1.97 19.67 -4.72
CA SER A 30 -0.75 19.29 -5.47
C SER A 30 0.51 19.22 -4.60
N ALA A 31 0.65 20.10 -3.62
CA ALA A 31 1.74 20.06 -2.65
C ALA A 31 1.69 18.81 -1.76
N GLY A 32 0.48 18.37 -1.36
CA GLY A 32 0.29 17.13 -0.61
C GLY A 32 0.62 15.90 -1.44
N LEU A 33 0.24 15.89 -2.73
CA LEU A 33 0.62 14.81 -3.64
C LEU A 33 2.14 14.73 -3.83
N ALA A 34 2.82 15.88 -3.98
CA ALA A 34 4.27 15.93 -4.06
C ALA A 34 4.95 15.42 -2.79
N GLN A 35 4.44 15.79 -1.61
CA GLN A 35 4.93 15.26 -0.32
C GLN A 35 4.78 13.74 -0.24
N LEU A 36 3.65 13.19 -0.67
CA LEU A 36 3.41 11.74 -0.69
C LEU A 36 4.44 11.03 -1.58
N VAL A 37 4.64 11.50 -2.82
CA VAL A 37 5.61 10.91 -3.76
C VAL A 37 7.03 11.00 -3.21
N LEU A 38 7.43 12.15 -2.66
CA LEU A 38 8.76 12.33 -2.07
C LEU A 38 8.97 11.43 -0.85
N PHE A 39 7.96 11.29 0.01
CA PHE A 39 8.04 10.44 1.18
C PHE A 39 8.17 8.96 0.80
N VAL A 40 7.33 8.46 -0.11
CA VAL A 40 7.41 7.09 -0.61
C VAL A 40 8.75 6.84 -1.30
N GLY A 41 9.23 7.77 -2.13
CA GLY A 41 10.54 7.66 -2.76
C GLY A 41 11.70 7.63 -1.75
N ALA A 42 11.61 8.43 -0.67
CA ALA A 42 12.60 8.39 0.41
C ALA A 42 12.56 7.05 1.18
N LEU A 43 11.38 6.45 1.38
CA LEU A 43 11.25 5.12 1.98
C LEU A 43 11.90 4.05 1.10
N GLU A 44 11.67 4.07 -0.21
CA GLU A 44 12.31 3.13 -1.15
C GLU A 44 13.83 3.26 -1.17
N LEU A 45 14.35 4.48 -1.09
CA LEU A 45 15.79 4.74 -1.09
C LEU A 45 16.47 4.45 0.25
N GLY A 46 15.75 4.50 1.37
CA GLY A 46 16.32 4.45 2.71
C GLY A 46 16.00 3.18 3.50
N PHE A 47 14.76 2.69 3.40
CA PHE A 47 14.19 1.70 4.33
C PHE A 47 13.73 0.42 3.65
N MET A 48 13.08 0.51 2.49
CA MET A 48 12.49 -0.64 1.77
C MET A 48 13.55 -1.32 0.91
N LYS A 49 14.65 -1.69 1.57
CA LYS A 49 15.77 -2.41 0.99
C LYS A 49 16.27 -3.48 1.96
N ASP A 50 16.89 -4.48 1.36
CA ASP A 50 17.70 -5.46 2.09
C ASP A 50 19.02 -4.78 2.52
N ILE A 51 19.29 -4.72 3.82
CA ILE A 51 20.54 -4.20 4.38
C ILE A 51 21.51 -5.37 4.53
N GLU A 52 22.62 -5.32 3.80
CA GLU A 52 23.63 -6.39 3.85
C GLU A 52 24.16 -6.58 5.29
N GLY A 53 24.22 -7.85 5.72
CA GLY A 53 24.75 -8.23 7.03
C GLY A 53 23.74 -8.17 8.18
N THR A 54 22.46 -7.86 7.93
CA THR A 54 21.42 -7.84 8.99
C THR A 54 20.63 -9.14 9.13
N GLY A 55 21.05 -10.22 8.47
CA GLY A 55 20.45 -11.55 8.64
C GLY A 55 19.10 -11.76 7.97
N ASN A 56 18.78 -10.99 6.93
CA ASN A 56 17.54 -11.17 6.16
C ASN A 56 17.52 -12.55 5.47
N GLU A 57 16.40 -13.27 5.60
CA GLU A 57 16.31 -14.68 5.17
C GLU A 57 15.95 -14.84 3.68
N PHE A 58 15.31 -13.84 3.08
CA PHE A 58 14.82 -13.87 1.70
C PHE A 58 14.53 -12.47 1.15
N VAL A 59 14.42 -12.34 -0.18
CA VAL A 59 13.99 -11.09 -0.83
C VAL A 59 12.58 -10.71 -0.39
N GLY A 60 12.43 -9.52 0.18
CA GLY A 60 11.21 -9.02 0.80
C GLY A 60 11.23 -9.05 2.34
N ASP A 61 12.27 -9.63 2.95
CA ASP A 61 12.50 -9.50 4.38
C ASP A 61 13.13 -8.15 4.71
N PHE A 62 12.30 -7.16 5.04
CA PHE A 62 12.73 -5.82 5.44
C PHE A 62 12.80 -5.63 6.95
N ARG A 63 12.80 -6.71 7.74
CA ARG A 63 12.99 -6.65 9.19
C ARG A 63 14.38 -6.14 9.55
N ASN A 64 15.36 -6.38 8.68
CA ASN A 64 16.73 -5.87 8.78
C ASN A 64 17.35 -6.11 10.18
N GLY A 65 17.04 -7.28 10.78
CA GLY A 65 17.51 -7.66 12.11
C GLY A 65 17.06 -6.74 13.26
N PHE A 66 16.19 -5.77 13.01
CA PHE A 66 15.80 -4.73 13.96
C PHE A 66 14.58 -5.14 14.80
N ILE A 67 13.63 -5.88 14.21
CA ILE A 67 12.38 -6.27 14.87
C ILE A 67 12.02 -7.71 14.49
N ASP A 68 11.77 -8.53 15.50
CA ASP A 68 11.12 -9.83 15.33
C ASP A 68 9.66 -9.76 15.83
N TYR A 69 8.70 -9.91 14.92
CA TYR A 69 7.27 -10.00 15.23
C TYR A 69 6.84 -11.45 15.54
N GLY A 70 7.74 -12.24 16.11
CA GLY A 70 7.54 -13.68 16.38
C GLY A 70 7.82 -14.58 15.17
N TRP A 71 8.48 -14.07 14.14
CA TRP A 71 8.90 -14.84 12.97
C TRP A 71 9.85 -15.97 13.35
N ASP A 72 10.77 -15.70 14.29
CA ASP A 72 11.78 -16.69 14.70
C ASP A 72 11.16 -17.83 15.53
N SER A 73 9.94 -17.64 16.03
CA SER A 73 9.18 -18.66 16.76
C SER A 73 8.43 -19.65 15.87
N PHE A 74 8.30 -19.37 14.57
CA PHE A 74 7.61 -20.26 13.63
C PHE A 74 8.50 -21.40 13.15
N ASP A 75 7.88 -22.56 12.93
CA ASP A 75 8.51 -23.64 12.18
C ASP A 75 8.60 -23.32 10.68
N GLU A 76 9.48 -24.06 9.99
CA GLU A 76 9.75 -23.84 8.55
C GLU A 76 8.51 -24.07 7.67
N GLU A 77 7.62 -25.00 8.05
CA GLU A 77 6.39 -25.25 7.32
C GLU A 77 5.44 -24.04 7.40
N THR A 78 5.30 -23.46 8.59
CA THR A 78 4.50 -22.26 8.82
C THR A 78 5.09 -21.07 8.09
N LYS A 79 6.42 -20.87 8.15
CA LYS A 79 7.10 -19.80 7.39
C LYS A 79 6.83 -19.92 5.89
N LEU A 80 6.97 -21.13 5.32
CA LEU A 80 6.67 -21.39 3.90
C LEU A 80 5.20 -21.14 3.57
N ASN A 81 4.28 -21.60 4.42
CA ASN A 81 2.84 -21.39 4.24
C ASN A 81 2.47 -19.91 4.23
N LYS A 82 2.96 -19.12 5.21
CA LYS A 82 2.66 -17.69 5.33
C LYS A 82 3.21 -16.89 4.14
N ARG A 83 4.43 -17.18 3.69
CA ARG A 83 5.02 -16.56 2.50
C ARG A 83 4.26 -16.91 1.23
N ALA A 84 3.80 -18.16 1.10
CA ALA A 84 2.96 -18.56 -0.02
C ALA A 84 1.59 -17.85 -0.01
N ILE A 85 0.99 -17.65 1.16
CA ILE A 85 -0.24 -16.86 1.32
C ILE A 85 0.01 -15.41 0.91
N GLU A 86 1.05 -14.76 1.43
CA GLU A 86 1.42 -13.39 1.08
C GLU A 86 1.57 -13.22 -0.44
N LEU A 87 2.34 -14.11 -1.08
CA LEU A 87 2.58 -14.07 -2.52
C LEU A 87 1.29 -14.28 -3.33
N ASN A 88 0.44 -15.24 -2.95
CA ASN A 88 -0.79 -15.52 -3.69
C ASN A 88 -1.86 -14.44 -3.45
N GLN A 89 -1.90 -13.83 -2.27
CA GLN A 89 -2.74 -12.65 -2.02
C GLN A 89 -2.26 -11.45 -2.84
N GLY A 90 -0.94 -11.23 -2.95
CA GLY A 90 -0.37 -10.21 -3.83
C GLY A 90 -0.75 -10.43 -5.30
N ARG A 91 -0.66 -11.67 -5.80
CA ARG A 91 -1.08 -12.03 -7.17
C ARG A 91 -2.57 -11.80 -7.41
N ALA A 92 -3.43 -12.17 -6.46
CA ALA A 92 -4.86 -11.93 -6.55
C ALA A 92 -5.18 -10.43 -6.51
N ALA A 93 -4.53 -9.67 -5.62
CA ALA A 93 -4.69 -8.24 -5.47
C ALA A 93 -4.23 -7.46 -6.72
N GLN A 94 -3.17 -7.90 -7.40
CA GLN A 94 -2.74 -7.31 -8.68
C GLN A 94 -3.85 -7.39 -9.74
N MET A 95 -4.48 -8.56 -9.88
CA MET A 95 -5.59 -8.75 -10.83
C MET A 95 -6.84 -7.99 -10.40
N GLY A 96 -7.15 -7.98 -9.09
CA GLY A 96 -8.28 -7.24 -8.54
C GLY A 96 -8.14 -5.73 -8.73
N LEU A 97 -6.97 -5.16 -8.40
CA LEU A 97 -6.68 -3.74 -8.55
C LEU A 97 -6.68 -3.33 -10.03
N LEU A 98 -6.06 -4.13 -10.91
CA LEU A 98 -6.12 -3.87 -12.35
C LEU A 98 -7.57 -3.84 -12.86
N GLY A 99 -8.40 -4.79 -12.42
CA GLY A 99 -9.83 -4.80 -12.71
C GLY A 99 -10.50 -3.50 -12.26
N LEU A 100 -10.29 -3.10 -11.00
CA LEU A 100 -10.82 -1.85 -10.45
C LEU A 100 -10.37 -0.62 -11.25
N MET A 101 -9.10 -0.53 -11.62
CA MET A 101 -8.55 0.58 -12.42
C MET A 101 -9.23 0.66 -13.80
N VAL A 102 -9.41 -0.48 -14.48
CA VAL A 102 -10.05 -0.51 -15.80
C VAL A 102 -11.52 -0.14 -15.69
N HIS A 103 -12.24 -0.71 -14.73
CA HIS A 103 -13.67 -0.42 -14.53
C HIS A 103 -13.93 1.03 -14.11
N ASP A 104 -12.99 1.67 -13.38
CA ASP A 104 -13.06 3.08 -13.03
C ASP A 104 -12.96 3.97 -14.27
N GLN A 105 -12.03 3.66 -15.18
CA GLN A 105 -11.89 4.36 -16.45
C GLN A 105 -13.07 4.10 -17.41
N LEU A 106 -13.71 2.93 -17.34
CA LEU A 106 -14.93 2.64 -18.08
C LEU A 106 -16.20 3.27 -17.47
N GLY A 107 -16.10 3.85 -16.27
CA GLY A 107 -17.22 4.49 -15.57
C GLY A 107 -18.30 3.51 -15.12
N ASN A 108 -17.95 2.24 -14.87
CA ASN A 108 -18.90 1.19 -14.51
C ASN A 108 -18.56 0.43 -13.23
N VAL A 109 -17.67 0.95 -12.39
CA VAL A 109 -17.31 0.36 -11.09
C VAL A 109 -18.55 0.11 -10.23
N ASP A 110 -19.47 1.08 -10.19
CA ASP A 110 -20.70 1.01 -9.38
C ASP A 110 -21.64 -0.14 -9.78
N GLN A 111 -21.45 -0.72 -10.98
CA GLN A 111 -22.22 -1.89 -11.42
C GLN A 111 -21.70 -3.20 -10.81
N PHE A 112 -20.44 -3.22 -10.36
CA PHE A 112 -19.79 -4.40 -9.79
C PHE A 112 -19.62 -4.29 -8.27
N PHE A 113 -19.51 -3.07 -7.74
CA PHE A 113 -19.27 -2.80 -6.34
C PHE A 113 -20.20 -1.66 -5.85
N PRO A 114 -21.37 -1.99 -5.27
CA PRO A 114 -22.31 -1.00 -4.74
C PRO A 114 -21.80 -0.32 -3.44
#